data_AF-A0A444WF75-F1
#
_entry.id   AF-A0A444WF75-F1
#
_cell.length_a   1.000
_cell.length_b   1.000
_cell.length_c   1.000
_cell.angle_alpha   90.00
_cell.angle_beta   90.00
_cell.angle_gamma   90.00
#
_symmetry.space_group_name_H-M   'P 1'
#
loop_
_entity.id
_entity.type
_entity.pdbx_description
1 polymer ?
#
loop_
_entity_poly.entity_id
_entity_poly.type
_entity_poly.pdbx_seq_one_letter_code
_entity_poly.pdbx_strand_id
1 'polypeptide(L)'
;MKKQLLFILSLITAGAFAQDVTIKSLSTKGIIGVTEPDAVVKVDGDLDGIPEDEGMADSNGNFIVTFAIQKSSGAKLWVWSEIQKTKRLSKDTKLERGDVVSVTIGTDFTATFQAEDLSNKTKFYKATILTTNFNIPVARFDFLTKSAQDDSKGNITLFNSVGAGLGLNFGEKKVIYDDQGNVTEQDFSNVVGLHLGVLFSAGTGEDTNNVFAPVLNLTILDFQIGVGWELGDVATNMSGTFMTVSYAIPLYKLSRTGFFTLSEKERKSSGKRNEDPGARSKFADN
;
A
#
# COMPACT_ATOMS: atom_id res chain seq x y z
N MET A 1 -23.68 -8.40 36.57
CA MET A 1 -24.55 -7.86 35.50
C MET A 1 -23.70 -7.47 34.31
N LYS A 2 -24.02 -8.03 33.15
CA LYS A 2 -23.28 -7.97 31.88
C LYS A 2 -23.29 -6.55 31.30
N LYS A 3 -22.12 -5.95 31.05
CA LYS A 3 -21.99 -4.84 30.09
C LYS A 3 -21.67 -5.46 28.73
N GLN A 4 -22.69 -5.51 27.86
CA GLN A 4 -22.52 -5.90 26.47
C GLN A 4 -21.80 -4.78 25.73
N LEU A 5 -20.64 -5.14 25.17
CA LEU A 5 -19.85 -4.36 24.23
C LEU A 5 -20.54 -4.50 22.87
N LEU A 6 -21.31 -3.50 22.47
CA LEU A 6 -21.95 -3.42 21.16
C LEU A 6 -21.08 -2.52 20.27
N PHE A 7 -20.08 -3.10 19.60
CA PHE A 7 -19.37 -2.44 18.50
C PHE A 7 -20.14 -2.74 17.22
N ILE A 8 -21.01 -1.82 16.81
CA ILE A 8 -21.65 -1.88 15.49
C ILE A 8 -20.63 -1.44 14.46
N LEU A 9 -20.19 -2.41 13.67
CA LEU A 9 -19.49 -2.25 12.41
C LEU A 9 -20.48 -1.64 11.40
N SER A 10 -20.38 -0.34 11.16
CA SER A 10 -21.03 0.30 10.01
C SER A 10 -20.11 1.36 9.39
N LEU A 11 -19.27 0.92 8.46
CA LEU A 11 -18.63 1.80 7.50
C LEU A 11 -18.60 1.11 6.14
N ILE A 12 -19.79 0.88 5.56
CA ILE A 12 -19.93 0.73 4.11
C ILE A 12 -20.17 2.14 3.59
N THR A 13 -19.09 2.92 3.45
CA THR A 13 -19.13 4.09 2.59
C THR A 13 -19.04 3.59 1.16
N ALA A 14 -20.12 3.78 0.41
CA ALA A 14 -20.16 3.65 -1.03
C ALA A 14 -18.94 4.38 -1.63
N GLY A 15 -17.99 3.62 -2.15
CA GLY A 15 -16.96 4.17 -3.02
C GLY A 15 -17.65 4.62 -4.29
N ALA A 16 -17.89 5.93 -4.41
CA ALA A 16 -18.08 6.52 -5.72
C ALA A 16 -16.80 6.20 -6.50
N PHE A 17 -16.92 5.37 -7.54
CA PHE A 17 -15.82 5.13 -8.46
C PHE A 17 -15.46 6.48 -9.06
N ALA A 18 -14.25 6.95 -8.78
CA ALA A 18 -13.75 8.14 -9.44
C ALA A 18 -13.69 7.83 -10.94
N GLN A 19 -14.31 8.67 -11.76
CA GLN A 19 -14.30 8.47 -13.21
C GLN A 19 -13.07 9.18 -13.79
N ASP A 20 -12.14 8.40 -14.33
CA ASP A 20 -10.94 8.94 -14.98
C ASP A 20 -11.29 9.87 -16.14
N VAL A 21 -10.46 10.89 -16.36
CA VAL A 21 -10.60 11.82 -17.48
C VAL A 21 -10.39 11.08 -18.80
N THR A 22 -11.43 11.00 -19.62
CA THR A 22 -11.40 10.38 -20.95
C THR A 22 -11.48 11.45 -22.03
N ILE A 23 -10.40 11.65 -22.79
CA ILE A 23 -10.38 12.60 -23.91
C ILE A 23 -11.03 11.96 -25.14
N LYS A 24 -12.10 12.56 -25.66
CA LYS A 24 -12.80 12.13 -26.89
C LYS A 24 -12.23 12.78 -28.16
N SER A 25 -11.81 14.03 -28.06
CA SER A 25 -11.25 14.80 -29.18
C SER A 25 -10.26 15.84 -28.68
N LEU A 26 -9.19 16.06 -29.44
CA LEU A 26 -8.16 17.08 -29.19
C LEU A 26 -7.86 17.83 -30.49
N SER A 27 -7.73 19.15 -30.38
CA SER A 27 -7.36 20.05 -31.48
C SER A 27 -6.43 21.15 -31.00
N THR A 28 -5.86 21.93 -31.92
CA THR A 28 -5.08 23.14 -31.57
C THR A 28 -5.91 24.22 -30.86
N LYS A 29 -7.24 24.09 -30.85
CA LYS A 29 -8.17 25.05 -30.24
C LYS A 29 -8.76 24.57 -28.91
N GLY A 30 -8.60 23.30 -28.55
CA GLY A 30 -9.20 22.78 -27.33
C GLY A 30 -9.36 21.26 -27.29
N ILE A 31 -9.90 20.79 -26.16
CA ILE A 31 -10.13 19.39 -25.78
C ILE A 31 -11.62 19.18 -25.52
N ILE A 32 -12.14 18.03 -25.95
CA ILE A 32 -13.47 17.55 -25.62
C ILE A 32 -13.33 16.16 -25.01
N GLY A 33 -14.06 15.88 -23.92
CA GLY A 33 -13.98 14.59 -23.25
C GLY A 33 -15.11 14.34 -22.27
N VAL A 34 -14.92 13.32 -21.43
CA VAL A 34 -15.80 12.95 -20.34
C VAL A 34 -14.99 12.78 -19.06
N THR A 35 -15.52 13.21 -17.93
CA THR A 35 -14.98 13.03 -16.58
C THR A 35 -16.15 12.96 -15.60
N GLU A 36 -15.89 13.07 -14.30
CA GLU A 36 -16.94 13.18 -13.29
C GLU A 36 -17.83 14.43 -13.52
N PRO A 37 -19.15 14.32 -13.34
CA PRO A 37 -20.06 15.46 -13.38
C PRO A 37 -19.60 16.60 -12.47
N ASP A 38 -19.77 17.84 -12.95
CA ASP A 38 -19.42 19.08 -12.24
C ASP A 38 -17.92 19.24 -11.87
N ALA A 39 -17.04 18.39 -12.40
CA ALA A 39 -15.60 18.54 -12.22
C ALA A 39 -15.02 19.69 -13.07
N VAL A 40 -13.99 20.35 -12.54
CA VAL A 40 -13.17 21.31 -13.28
C VAL A 40 -12.01 20.56 -13.92
N VAL A 41 -12.00 20.53 -15.25
CA VAL A 41 -10.90 20.00 -16.05
C VAL A 41 -9.85 21.09 -16.24
N LYS A 42 -8.61 20.72 -15.98
CA LYS A 42 -7.43 21.58 -16.01
C LYS A 42 -6.44 21.07 -17.04
N VAL A 43 -5.84 21.99 -17.78
CA VAL A 43 -4.85 21.69 -18.83
C VAL A 43 -3.59 22.51 -18.61
N ASP A 44 -2.44 21.84 -18.61
CA ASP A 44 -1.10 22.42 -18.48
C ASP A 44 -0.25 21.99 -19.71
N GLY A 45 0.34 22.95 -20.40
CA GLY A 45 1.19 22.74 -21.57
C GLY A 45 2.70 22.73 -21.31
N ASP A 46 3.17 23.17 -20.14
CA ASP A 46 4.59 23.38 -19.85
C ASP A 46 5.15 22.56 -18.66
N LEU A 47 4.27 21.81 -17.98
CA LEU A 47 4.58 20.88 -16.89
C LEU A 47 4.93 21.53 -15.56
N ASP A 48 4.62 22.82 -15.38
CA ASP A 48 4.87 23.51 -14.12
C ASP A 48 3.81 23.18 -13.05
N GLY A 49 2.72 22.51 -13.43
CA GLY A 49 1.60 22.15 -12.56
C GLY A 49 0.58 23.28 -12.36
N ILE A 50 0.70 24.38 -13.11
CA ILE A 50 -0.21 25.51 -13.13
C ILE A 50 -1.08 25.37 -14.39
N PRO A 51 -2.42 25.27 -14.24
CA PRO A 51 -3.29 25.16 -15.41
C PRO A 51 -3.23 26.45 -16.24
N GLU A 52 -2.95 26.29 -17.54
CA GLU A 52 -3.03 27.37 -18.53
C GLU A 52 -4.47 27.56 -19.01
N ASP A 53 -5.23 26.47 -19.06
CA ASP A 53 -6.61 26.44 -19.57
C ASP A 53 -7.49 25.57 -18.66
N GLU A 54 -8.75 25.98 -18.46
CA GLU A 54 -9.72 25.27 -17.62
C GLU A 54 -11.09 25.16 -18.31
N GLY A 55 -11.87 24.12 -17.98
CA GLY A 55 -13.25 23.95 -18.42
C GLY A 55 -14.05 23.13 -17.41
N MET A 56 -15.35 23.35 -17.34
CA MET A 56 -16.23 22.64 -16.40
C MET A 56 -16.99 21.53 -17.13
N ALA A 57 -17.02 20.34 -16.53
CA ALA A 57 -17.85 19.25 -16.99
C ALA A 57 -19.33 19.53 -16.69
N ASP A 58 -20.22 19.17 -17.61
CA ASP A 58 -21.66 19.26 -17.42
C ASP A 58 -22.17 18.18 -16.44
N SER A 59 -23.48 18.19 -16.17
CA SER A 59 -24.13 17.20 -15.30
C SER A 59 -24.05 15.75 -15.80
N ASN A 60 -23.66 15.55 -17.07
CA ASN A 60 -23.44 14.24 -17.68
C ASN A 60 -21.95 13.89 -17.77
N GLY A 61 -21.07 14.72 -17.18
CA GLY A 61 -19.62 14.54 -17.21
C GLY A 61 -18.94 14.99 -18.50
N ASN A 62 -19.66 15.50 -19.50
CA ASN A 62 -19.04 15.96 -20.75
C ASN A 62 -18.39 17.33 -20.53
N PHE A 63 -17.17 17.50 -21.00
CA PHE A 63 -16.46 18.77 -20.89
C PHE A 63 -15.93 19.26 -22.25
N ILE A 64 -15.75 20.57 -22.35
CA ILE A 64 -15.04 21.25 -23.42
C ILE A 64 -14.08 22.25 -22.79
N VAL A 65 -12.78 22.10 -23.02
CA VAL A 65 -11.75 23.08 -22.66
C VAL A 65 -11.32 23.78 -23.95
N THR A 66 -11.48 25.10 -24.01
CA THR A 66 -10.99 25.91 -25.15
C THR A 66 -9.67 26.54 -24.76
N PHE A 67 -8.65 26.41 -25.61
CA PHE A 67 -7.34 26.99 -25.31
C PHE A 67 -7.35 28.50 -25.55
N ALA A 68 -6.89 29.26 -24.56
CA ALA A 68 -6.72 30.70 -24.65
C ALA A 68 -5.70 31.07 -25.74
N ILE A 69 -4.68 30.23 -25.93
CA ILE A 69 -3.67 30.34 -26.98
C ILE A 69 -3.67 29.04 -27.78
N GLN A 70 -3.76 29.13 -29.11
CA GLN A 70 -3.69 27.94 -29.96
C GLN A 70 -2.38 27.19 -29.72
N LYS A 71 -2.49 25.89 -29.41
CA LYS A 71 -1.33 25.05 -29.17
C LYS A 71 -0.74 24.58 -30.50
N SER A 72 0.59 24.50 -30.58
CA SER A 72 1.28 23.97 -31.75
C SER A 72 1.02 22.47 -31.91
N SER A 73 1.02 22.00 -33.16
CA SER A 73 1.08 20.55 -33.42
C SER A 73 2.34 19.97 -32.77
N GLY A 74 2.19 18.84 -32.08
CA GLY A 74 3.25 18.20 -31.30
C GLY A 74 3.40 18.67 -29.85
N ALA A 75 2.64 19.67 -29.40
CA ALA A 75 2.65 20.08 -27.99
C ALA A 75 2.24 18.92 -27.07
N LYS A 76 2.93 18.80 -25.93
CA LYS A 76 2.56 17.87 -24.86
C LYS A 76 1.64 18.59 -23.89
N LEU A 77 0.53 17.96 -23.54
CA LEU A 77 -0.45 18.50 -22.61
C LEU A 77 -0.65 17.55 -21.44
N TRP A 78 -0.90 18.12 -20.27
CA TRP A 78 -1.27 17.43 -19.05
C TRP A 78 -2.70 17.83 -18.72
N VAL A 79 -3.56 16.83 -18.55
CA VAL A 79 -4.98 17.04 -18.33
C VAL A 79 -5.40 16.29 -17.08
N TRP A 80 -6.06 16.98 -16.14
CA TRP A 80 -6.62 16.36 -14.94
C TRP A 80 -7.95 17.03 -14.58
N SER A 81 -8.73 16.39 -13.71
CA SER A 81 -10.01 16.91 -13.22
C SER A 81 -10.02 17.07 -11.71
N GLU A 82 -10.63 18.15 -11.23
CA GLU A 82 -10.84 18.42 -9.81
C GLU A 82 -12.33 18.61 -9.53
N ILE A 83 -12.89 17.81 -8.62
CA ILE A 83 -14.24 18.05 -8.12
C ILE A 83 -14.18 19.25 -7.18
N GLN A 84 -14.92 20.32 -7.48
CA GLN A 84 -15.10 21.42 -6.52
C GLN A 84 -15.97 20.95 -5.35
N LYS A 85 -15.40 20.18 -4.42
CA LYS A 85 -16.03 19.97 -3.12
C LYS A 85 -16.01 21.31 -2.40
N THR A 86 -17.17 21.95 -2.29
CA THR A 86 -17.40 23.10 -1.40
C THR A 86 -17.20 22.68 0.06
N LYS A 87 -15.94 22.57 0.48
CA LYS A 87 -15.50 22.54 1.87
C LYS A 87 -14.01 22.85 1.91
N ARG A 88 -13.68 24.03 2.47
CA ARG A 88 -12.34 24.39 2.95
C ARG A 88 -11.71 23.19 3.64
N LEU A 89 -10.72 22.58 3.00
CA LEU A 89 -9.78 21.65 3.61
C LEU A 89 -8.36 22.18 3.37
N SER A 90 -7.56 22.01 4.40
CA SER A 90 -6.30 22.67 4.70
C SER A 90 -5.24 22.60 3.60
N LYS A 91 -4.39 23.64 3.62
CA LYS A 91 -3.35 24.06 2.67
C LYS A 91 -2.23 23.05 2.29
N ASP A 92 -2.34 21.76 2.60
CA ASP A 92 -1.22 20.81 2.43
C ASP A 92 -1.63 19.41 1.89
N THR A 93 -2.75 19.29 1.19
CA THR A 93 -3.08 18.03 0.50
C THR A 93 -2.30 17.94 -0.82
N LYS A 94 -1.12 17.29 -0.77
CA LYS A 94 -0.42 16.85 -1.99
C LYS A 94 -1.30 15.85 -2.74
N LEU A 95 -1.77 16.27 -3.91
CA LEU A 95 -2.49 15.43 -4.88
C LEU A 95 -1.63 14.22 -5.25
N GLU A 96 -2.18 13.02 -5.06
CA GLU A 96 -1.61 11.81 -5.64
C GLU A 96 -1.80 11.87 -7.16
N ARG A 97 -0.69 11.68 -7.86
CA ARG A 97 -0.56 11.88 -9.31
C ARG A 97 -1.29 10.73 -10.02
N GLY A 98 -2.57 10.94 -10.33
CA GLY A 98 -3.32 10.11 -11.27
C GLY A 98 -2.69 10.15 -12.66
N ASP A 99 -3.01 9.13 -13.47
CA ASP A 99 -2.31 8.75 -14.71
C ASP A 99 -1.95 9.94 -15.61
N VAL A 100 -0.65 10.07 -15.85
CA VAL A 100 -0.08 11.11 -16.73
C VAL A 100 -0.30 10.68 -18.17
N VAL A 101 -1.27 11.30 -18.84
CA VAL A 101 -1.51 11.09 -20.27
C VAL A 101 -0.73 12.12 -21.07
N SER A 102 0.35 11.72 -21.74
CA SER A 102 1.02 12.59 -22.72
C SER A 102 0.30 12.49 -24.06
N VAL A 103 -0.37 13.57 -24.48
CA VAL A 103 -1.01 13.63 -25.80
C VAL A 103 -0.13 14.40 -26.79
N THR A 104 0.04 13.89 -28.01
CA THR A 104 0.75 14.58 -29.11
C THR A 104 -0.27 14.98 -30.18
N ILE A 105 -0.31 16.27 -30.55
CA ILE A 105 -1.27 16.80 -31.54
C ILE A 105 -0.72 16.59 -32.97
N GLY A 106 -1.34 15.69 -33.75
CA GLY A 106 -1.04 15.50 -35.19
C GLY A 106 -1.86 16.42 -36.12
N THR A 107 -1.48 16.49 -37.41
CA THR A 107 -2.18 17.26 -38.47
C THR A 107 -3.50 16.62 -38.90
N ASP A 108 -3.63 15.32 -38.69
CA ASP A 108 -4.88 14.57 -38.79
C ASP A 108 -5.29 14.19 -37.37
N PHE A 109 -6.50 14.62 -36.97
CA PHE A 109 -7.11 14.49 -35.64
C PHE A 109 -6.95 13.11 -34.98
N THR A 110 -5.78 12.84 -34.42
CA THR A 110 -5.47 11.58 -33.74
C THR A 110 -4.67 11.92 -32.48
N ALA A 111 -5.34 11.84 -31.33
CA ALA A 111 -4.66 11.85 -30.05
C ALA A 111 -4.06 10.46 -29.83
N THR A 112 -2.74 10.34 -29.94
CA THR A 112 -2.06 9.08 -29.57
C THR A 112 -1.82 9.09 -28.06
N PHE A 113 -2.63 8.34 -27.33
CA PHE A 113 -2.39 8.02 -25.94
C PHE A 113 -1.22 7.03 -25.88
N GLN A 114 -0.08 7.44 -25.34
CA GLN A 114 0.95 6.46 -24.96
C GLN A 114 0.73 6.11 -23.50
N ALA A 115 -0.11 5.10 -23.26
CA ALA A 115 -0.05 4.37 -21.99
C ALA A 115 1.40 3.87 -21.83
N GLU A 116 1.98 4.00 -20.64
CA GLU A 116 3.29 3.39 -20.39
C GLU A 116 3.13 1.90 -20.69
N ASP A 117 3.87 1.40 -21.68
CA ASP A 117 3.82 -0.02 -22.03
C ASP A 117 4.38 -0.82 -20.84
N LEU A 118 3.49 -1.40 -20.05
CA LEU A 118 3.84 -2.24 -18.90
C LEU A 118 4.10 -3.68 -19.33
N SER A 119 3.99 -4.00 -20.63
CA SER A 119 4.09 -5.38 -21.09
C SER A 119 5.44 -6.01 -20.72
N ASN A 120 5.36 -7.20 -20.11
CA ASN A 120 6.53 -7.97 -19.65
C ASN A 120 7.48 -7.20 -18.70
N LYS A 121 6.99 -6.18 -17.99
CA LYS A 121 7.78 -5.42 -17.02
C LYS A 121 7.65 -5.97 -15.62
N THR A 122 8.71 -5.79 -14.84
CA THR A 122 8.68 -5.94 -13.39
C THR A 122 8.92 -4.58 -12.75
N LYS A 123 8.03 -4.15 -11.86
CA LYS A 123 8.17 -2.89 -11.11
C LYS A 123 8.29 -3.16 -9.61
N PHE A 124 9.02 -2.28 -8.94
CA PHE A 124 9.24 -2.32 -7.50
C PHE A 124 8.69 -1.06 -6.85
N TYR A 125 7.93 -1.25 -5.77
CA TYR A 125 7.27 -0.18 -5.04
C TYR A 125 7.66 -0.26 -3.58
N LYS A 126 7.90 0.89 -2.96
CA LYS A 126 7.84 0.98 -1.50
C LYS A 126 6.38 0.99 -1.11
N ALA A 127 5.94 0.04 -0.30
CA ALA A 127 4.54 -0.10 0.03
C ALA A 127 4.33 -0.26 1.54
N THR A 128 3.21 0.26 1.99
CA THR A 128 2.65 0.00 3.32
C THR A 128 1.40 -0.84 3.13
N ILE A 129 1.36 -2.01 3.76
CA ILE A 129 0.26 -2.95 3.61
C ILE A 129 -0.34 -3.30 4.98
N LEU A 130 -1.64 -3.55 4.98
CA LEU A 130 -2.36 -4.16 6.09
C LEU A 130 -2.52 -5.65 5.81
N THR A 131 -2.08 -6.50 6.75
CA THR A 131 -2.10 -7.95 6.59
C THR A 131 -2.67 -8.65 7.81
N THR A 132 -3.26 -9.82 7.59
CA THR A 132 -3.53 -10.82 8.63
C THR A 132 -2.37 -11.80 8.70
N ASN A 133 -1.96 -12.20 9.90
CA ASN A 133 -0.82 -13.09 10.09
C ASN A 133 -1.17 -14.18 11.10
N PHE A 134 -0.64 -15.38 10.84
CA PHE A 134 -0.56 -16.45 11.82
C PHE A 134 0.77 -16.32 12.55
N ASN A 135 0.73 -16.29 13.88
CA ASN A 135 1.90 -16.11 14.72
C ASN A 135 2.19 -17.44 15.44
N ILE A 136 3.44 -17.89 15.34
CA ILE A 136 3.96 -19.02 16.11
C ILE A 136 5.06 -18.50 17.05
N PRO A 137 4.77 -18.30 18.34
CA PRO A 137 5.76 -18.03 19.36
C PRO A 137 6.79 -19.14 19.44
N VAL A 138 8.03 -18.80 19.10
CA VAL A 138 9.19 -19.69 19.24
C VAL A 138 9.62 -19.73 20.69
N ALA A 139 9.70 -18.56 21.32
CA ALA A 139 10.01 -18.40 22.72
C ALA A 139 9.08 -17.38 23.36
N ARG A 140 8.68 -17.68 24.60
CA ARG A 140 7.90 -16.82 25.47
C ARG A 140 8.61 -16.72 26.81
N PHE A 141 8.82 -15.50 27.29
CA PHE A 141 9.43 -15.22 28.58
C PHE A 141 8.39 -14.63 29.53
N ASP A 142 8.10 -15.38 30.59
CA ASP A 142 7.11 -15.03 31.59
C ASP A 142 7.80 -14.47 32.84
N PHE A 143 7.47 -13.24 33.21
CA PHE A 143 8.12 -12.58 34.34
C PHE A 143 7.57 -13.13 35.67
N LEU A 144 8.44 -13.27 36.68
CA LEU A 144 8.03 -13.63 38.04
C LEU A 144 7.77 -12.37 38.89
N THR A 145 6.71 -12.36 39.68
CA THR A 145 6.34 -11.22 40.56
C THR A 145 7.03 -11.26 41.93
N LYS A 146 7.40 -12.46 42.40
CA LYS A 146 8.15 -12.66 43.65
C LYS A 146 9.27 -13.66 43.42
N SER A 147 10.51 -13.20 43.62
CA SER A 147 11.68 -14.07 43.73
C SER A 147 11.60 -14.79 45.08
N ALA A 148 10.98 -15.96 45.10
CA ALA A 148 10.73 -16.68 46.34
C ALA A 148 11.94 -17.52 46.80
N GLN A 149 12.94 -17.80 45.94
CA GLN A 149 14.13 -18.54 46.39
C GLN A 149 15.32 -18.60 45.41
N ASP A 150 15.19 -18.13 44.17
CA ASP A 150 16.25 -18.14 43.16
C ASP A 150 16.28 -16.78 42.46
N ASP A 151 17.46 -16.24 42.15
CA ASP A 151 17.67 -14.97 41.41
C ASP A 151 17.04 -14.94 39.99
N SER A 152 16.25 -15.95 39.62
CA SER A 152 15.48 -16.02 38.40
C SER A 152 14.51 -14.84 38.25
N LYS A 153 14.49 -14.26 37.05
CA LYS A 153 13.58 -13.17 36.67
C LYS A 153 12.33 -13.65 35.94
N GLY A 154 12.30 -14.93 35.55
CA GLY A 154 11.24 -15.45 34.70
C GLY A 154 11.45 -16.89 34.23
N ASN A 155 10.44 -17.42 33.55
CA ASN A 155 10.46 -18.74 32.91
C ASN A 155 10.44 -18.57 31.40
N ILE A 156 11.11 -19.48 30.68
CA ILE A 156 11.04 -19.56 29.22
C ILE A 156 10.18 -20.75 28.84
N THR A 157 9.17 -20.51 28.03
CA THR A 157 8.38 -21.55 27.38
C THR A 157 8.56 -21.51 25.87
N LEU A 158 8.70 -22.67 25.23
CA LEU A 158 8.93 -22.79 23.79
C LEU A 158 7.75 -23.49 23.12
N PHE A 159 7.29 -22.96 21.99
CA PHE A 159 6.28 -23.58 21.10
C PHE A 159 4.97 -24.04 21.77
N ASN A 160 4.55 -23.38 22.85
CA ASN A 160 3.32 -23.76 23.58
C ASN A 160 2.07 -23.01 23.11
N SER A 161 2.22 -22.03 22.23
CA SER A 161 1.14 -21.12 21.85
C SER A 161 1.06 -20.92 20.35
N VAL A 162 -0.13 -20.52 19.91
CA VAL A 162 -0.41 -20.12 18.54
C VAL A 162 -1.19 -18.82 18.57
N GLY A 163 -1.04 -18.01 17.55
CA GLY A 163 -1.65 -16.69 17.50
C GLY A 163 -2.15 -16.30 16.14
N ALA A 164 -3.01 -15.30 16.14
CA ALA A 164 -3.47 -14.62 14.94
C ALA A 164 -3.53 -13.12 15.21
N GLY A 165 -3.28 -12.31 14.19
CA GLY A 165 -3.31 -10.87 14.34
C GLY A 165 -3.37 -10.10 13.03
N LEU A 166 -3.51 -8.79 13.17
CA LEU A 166 -3.46 -7.81 12.11
C LEU A 166 -2.15 -7.03 12.21
N GLY A 167 -1.50 -6.78 11.08
CA GLY A 167 -0.21 -6.12 11.00
C GLY A 167 -0.19 -5.02 9.96
N LEU A 168 0.35 -3.87 10.33
CA LEU A 168 0.79 -2.84 9.40
C LEU A 168 2.25 -3.09 9.08
N ASN A 169 2.54 -3.40 7.82
CA ASN A 169 3.87 -3.77 7.36
C ASN A 169 4.38 -2.77 6.33
N PHE A 170 5.64 -2.37 6.49
CA PHE A 170 6.37 -1.47 5.61
C PHE A 170 7.45 -2.27 4.91
N GLY A 171 7.49 -2.17 3.58
CA GLY A 171 8.41 -2.99 2.81
C GLY A 171 8.39 -2.69 1.34
N GLU A 172 8.78 -3.70 0.56
CA GLU A 172 8.88 -3.61 -0.90
C GLU A 172 7.88 -4.55 -1.56
N LYS A 173 7.07 -4.00 -2.46
CA LYS A 173 6.14 -4.73 -3.31
C LYS A 173 6.75 -4.89 -4.70
N LYS A 174 6.83 -6.12 -5.19
CA LYS A 174 7.22 -6.46 -6.56
C LYS A 174 5.95 -6.80 -7.33
N VAL A 175 5.78 -6.22 -8.51
CA VAL A 175 4.66 -6.48 -9.42
C VAL A 175 5.20 -6.91 -10.77
N ILE A 176 4.70 -8.02 -11.29
CA ILE A 176 5.03 -8.54 -12.62
C ILE A 176 3.81 -8.39 -13.52
N TYR A 177 4.03 -7.84 -14.70
CA TYR A 177 3.01 -7.61 -15.72
C TYR A 177 3.18 -8.61 -16.87
N ASP A 178 2.07 -9.12 -17.42
CA ASP A 178 2.08 -9.95 -18.65
C ASP A 178 2.33 -9.10 -19.91
N ASP A 179 2.28 -9.74 -21.08
CA ASP A 179 2.41 -9.12 -22.40
C ASP A 179 1.27 -8.14 -22.74
N GLN A 180 0.16 -8.20 -22.00
CA GLN A 180 -1.00 -7.32 -22.14
C GLN A 180 -1.02 -6.18 -21.11
N GLY A 181 -0.03 -6.15 -20.20
CA GLY A 181 0.07 -5.16 -19.13
C GLY A 181 -0.81 -5.45 -17.90
N ASN A 182 -1.39 -6.65 -17.78
CA ASN A 182 -2.12 -7.07 -16.59
C ASN A 182 -1.16 -7.58 -15.51
N VAL A 183 -1.52 -7.39 -14.24
CA VAL A 183 -0.75 -7.93 -13.11
C VAL A 183 -0.92 -9.46 -13.05
N THR A 184 0.18 -10.19 -13.21
CA THR A 184 0.21 -11.66 -13.09
C THR A 184 0.66 -12.12 -11.72
N GLU A 185 1.63 -11.42 -11.13
CA GLU A 185 2.22 -11.77 -9.85
C GLU A 185 2.49 -10.51 -9.03
N GLN A 186 2.25 -10.64 -7.72
CA GLN A 186 2.52 -9.59 -6.75
C GLN A 186 3.11 -10.22 -5.49
N ASP A 187 4.33 -9.82 -5.18
CA ASP A 187 5.03 -10.25 -3.97
C ASP A 187 5.29 -9.06 -3.05
N PHE A 188 5.29 -9.31 -1.75
CA PHE A 188 5.67 -8.31 -0.75
C PHE A 188 6.76 -8.85 0.17
N SER A 189 7.83 -8.08 0.29
CA SER A 189 8.95 -8.31 1.20
C SER A 189 8.86 -7.34 2.37
N ASN A 190 8.57 -7.87 3.57
CA ASN A 190 8.47 -7.07 4.77
C ASN A 190 9.86 -6.61 5.24
N VAL A 191 9.96 -5.36 5.69
CA VAL A 191 11.17 -4.81 6.32
C VAL A 191 10.92 -4.58 7.81
N VAL A 192 9.86 -3.82 8.12
CA VAL A 192 9.45 -3.52 9.48
C VAL A 192 7.93 -3.48 9.57
N GLY A 193 7.37 -3.88 10.70
CA GLY A 193 5.93 -3.82 10.89
C GLY A 193 5.51 -3.73 12.34
N LEU A 194 4.25 -3.36 12.56
CA LEU A 194 3.60 -3.34 13.86
C LEU A 194 2.36 -4.22 13.80
N HIS A 195 2.25 -5.17 14.73
CA HIS A 195 1.18 -6.16 14.73
C HIS A 195 0.45 -6.17 16.05
N LEU A 196 -0.88 -6.14 15.97
CA LEU A 196 -1.77 -6.37 17.09
C LEU A 196 -2.43 -7.72 16.88
N GLY A 197 -2.29 -8.61 17.85
CA GLY A 197 -2.81 -9.96 17.75
C GLY A 197 -3.26 -10.51 19.08
N VAL A 198 -3.61 -11.78 19.04
CA VAL A 198 -3.96 -12.59 20.20
C VAL A 198 -3.14 -13.87 20.16
N LEU A 199 -2.66 -14.30 21.31
CA LEU A 199 -2.09 -15.63 21.51
C LEU A 199 -3.07 -16.48 22.31
N PHE A 200 -3.13 -17.76 21.93
CA PHE A 200 -3.83 -18.81 22.64
C PHE A 200 -2.83 -19.92 22.98
N SER A 201 -2.82 -20.34 24.24
CA SER A 201 -2.09 -21.52 24.71
C SER A 201 -3.09 -22.45 25.36
N ALA A 202 -3.17 -23.68 24.88
CA ALA A 202 -3.93 -24.72 25.58
C ALA A 202 -3.08 -25.27 26.73
N GLY A 203 -3.65 -25.32 27.94
CA GLY A 203 -3.06 -26.09 29.03
C GLY A 203 -3.10 -27.57 28.67
N THR A 204 -2.01 -28.31 28.93
CA THR A 204 -1.96 -29.77 28.74
C THR A 204 -1.51 -30.44 30.02
N GLY A 205 -2.10 -31.58 30.37
CA GLY A 205 -1.79 -32.30 31.61
C GLY A 205 -2.68 -31.88 32.79
N GLU A 206 -2.08 -31.73 33.97
CA GLU A 206 -2.79 -31.36 35.21
C GLU A 206 -3.16 -29.87 35.29
N ASP A 207 -2.51 -29.03 34.48
CA ASP A 207 -2.80 -27.61 34.36
C ASP A 207 -3.77 -27.40 33.17
N THR A 208 -5.04 -27.18 33.49
CA THR A 208 -6.15 -27.09 32.51
C THR A 208 -6.44 -25.66 32.08
N ASN A 209 -5.63 -24.70 32.52
CA ASN A 209 -5.88 -23.30 32.26
C ASN A 209 -5.48 -22.94 30.83
N ASN A 210 -6.48 -22.59 30.02
CA ASN A 210 -6.25 -22.01 28.72
C ASN A 210 -5.85 -20.54 28.89
N VAL A 211 -4.75 -20.15 28.25
CA VAL A 211 -4.29 -18.77 28.26
C VAL A 211 -4.77 -18.08 27.00
N PHE A 212 -5.36 -16.90 27.19
CA PHE A 212 -5.65 -15.97 26.11
C PHE A 212 -4.93 -14.65 26.39
N ALA A 213 -4.19 -14.13 25.41
CA ALA A 213 -3.41 -12.92 25.61
C ALA A 213 -3.42 -12.00 24.39
N PRO A 214 -3.92 -10.76 24.46
CA PRO A 214 -3.57 -9.74 23.48
C PRO A 214 -2.06 -9.49 23.47
N VAL A 215 -1.51 -9.36 22.27
CA VAL A 215 -0.09 -9.10 22.04
C VAL A 215 0.13 -7.94 21.09
N LEU A 216 1.16 -7.16 21.38
CA LEU A 216 1.70 -6.13 20.50
C LEU A 216 3.10 -6.55 20.07
N ASN A 217 3.31 -6.73 18.77
CA ASN A 217 4.59 -7.16 18.22
C ASN A 217 5.19 -6.11 17.28
N LEU A 218 6.48 -5.86 17.43
CA LEU A 218 7.32 -5.25 16.42
C LEU A 218 7.87 -6.35 15.51
N THR A 219 7.73 -6.19 14.21
CA THR A 219 8.26 -7.12 13.21
C THR A 219 9.49 -6.50 12.56
N ILE A 220 10.55 -7.30 12.40
CA ILE A 220 11.72 -6.97 11.59
C ILE A 220 11.92 -8.16 10.64
N LEU A 221 11.81 -7.91 9.34
CA LEU A 221 11.74 -8.95 8.31
C LEU A 221 10.57 -9.92 8.58
N ASP A 222 10.84 -11.18 8.91
CA ASP A 222 9.83 -12.18 9.27
C ASP A 222 9.82 -12.52 10.78
N PHE A 223 10.70 -11.91 11.58
CA PHE A 223 10.78 -12.12 13.02
C PHE A 223 9.96 -11.09 13.77
N GLN A 224 9.30 -11.53 14.84
CA GLN A 224 8.48 -10.70 15.71
C GLN A 224 9.01 -10.73 17.13
N ILE A 225 9.13 -9.55 17.72
CA ILE A 225 9.40 -9.37 19.15
C ILE A 225 8.21 -8.61 19.72
N GLY A 226 7.58 -9.16 20.74
CA GLY A 226 6.39 -8.55 21.30
C GLY A 226 6.26 -8.64 22.80
N VAL A 227 5.30 -7.87 23.28
CA VAL A 227 4.83 -7.89 24.66
C VAL A 227 3.38 -8.32 24.67
N GLY A 228 3.02 -9.12 25.65
CA GLY A 228 1.68 -9.64 25.82
C GLY A 228 1.17 -9.49 27.23
N TRP A 229 -0.15 -9.53 27.35
CA TRP A 229 -0.85 -9.53 28.62
C TRP A 229 -1.77 -10.73 28.69
N GLU A 230 -1.52 -11.66 29.60
CA GLU A 230 -2.43 -12.76 29.88
C GLU A 230 -3.72 -12.23 30.49
N LEU A 231 -4.84 -12.70 29.95
CA LEU A 231 -6.16 -12.48 30.50
C LEU A 231 -6.63 -13.77 31.17
N GLY A 232 -7.13 -13.65 32.40
CA GLY A 232 -7.61 -14.79 33.20
C GLY A 232 -6.82 -14.94 34.50
N ASP A 233 -6.85 -16.14 35.06
CA ASP A 233 -6.13 -16.48 36.28
C ASP A 233 -4.66 -16.73 35.97
N VAL A 234 -3.81 -15.82 36.45
CA VAL A 234 -2.35 -15.93 36.37
C VAL A 234 -1.86 -16.56 37.67
N ALA A 235 -0.88 -17.46 37.58
CA ALA A 235 -0.28 -18.08 38.77
C ALA A 235 0.24 -17.02 39.75
N THR A 236 0.07 -17.25 41.05
CA THR A 236 0.28 -16.26 42.12
C THR A 236 1.71 -15.68 42.18
N ASN A 237 2.69 -16.37 41.56
CA ASN A 237 4.10 -15.99 41.48
C ASN A 237 4.52 -15.46 40.10
N MET A 238 3.59 -15.37 39.13
CA MET A 238 3.83 -14.90 37.77
C MET A 238 3.22 -13.52 37.55
N SER A 239 3.83 -12.73 36.66
CA SER A 239 3.25 -11.50 36.14
C SER A 239 2.31 -11.86 35.02
N GLY A 240 1.18 -11.15 34.92
CA GLY A 240 0.31 -11.25 33.75
C GLY A 240 0.93 -10.67 32.47
N THR A 241 2.11 -10.05 32.55
CA THR A 241 2.86 -9.57 31.38
C THR A 241 3.88 -10.61 30.94
N PHE A 242 4.14 -10.72 29.64
CA PHE A 242 5.22 -11.55 29.10
C PHE A 242 5.85 -10.91 27.87
N MET A 243 7.03 -11.41 27.49
CA MET A 243 7.68 -11.10 26.23
C MET A 243 7.67 -12.31 25.32
N THR A 244 7.65 -12.10 24.00
CA THR A 244 7.70 -13.19 23.03
C THR A 244 8.65 -12.87 21.88
N VAL A 245 9.32 -13.91 21.41
CA VAL A 245 9.95 -13.96 20.09
C VAL A 245 9.16 -14.96 19.25
N SER A 246 8.63 -14.50 18.14
CA SER A 246 7.76 -15.26 17.25
C SER A 246 8.21 -15.18 15.80
N TYR A 247 7.76 -16.15 15.01
CA TYR A 247 7.80 -16.08 13.56
C TYR A 247 6.40 -15.80 13.05
N ALA A 248 6.24 -14.75 12.23
CA ALA A 248 4.97 -14.45 11.61
C ALA A 248 4.90 -15.04 10.20
N ILE A 249 3.84 -15.79 9.96
CA ILE A 249 3.49 -16.30 8.64
C ILE A 249 2.36 -15.42 8.11
N PRO A 250 2.65 -14.49 7.18
CA PRO A 250 1.60 -13.69 6.59
C PRO A 250 0.66 -14.55 5.76
N LEU A 251 -0.65 -14.45 5.99
CA LEU A 251 -1.62 -15.30 5.31
C LEU A 251 -1.62 -15.07 3.80
N TYR A 252 -1.27 -13.87 3.34
CA TYR A 252 -1.17 -13.59 1.91
C TYR A 252 -0.12 -14.45 1.19
N LYS A 253 0.92 -14.91 1.88
CA LYS A 253 1.92 -15.83 1.30
C LYS A 253 1.32 -17.23 1.07
N LEU A 254 0.22 -17.58 1.75
CA LEU A 254 -0.47 -18.86 1.61
C LEU A 254 -1.62 -18.80 0.59
N SER A 255 -2.41 -17.73 0.59
CA SER A 255 -3.59 -17.58 -0.28
C SER A 255 -3.34 -16.80 -1.58
N ARG A 256 -2.11 -16.28 -1.80
CA ARG A 256 -1.74 -15.37 -2.91
C ARG A 256 -2.62 -14.12 -3.04
N THR A 257 -3.46 -13.88 -2.04
CA THR A 257 -4.49 -12.85 -1.93
C THR A 257 -4.65 -12.53 -0.43
N GLY A 258 -5.13 -11.34 -0.06
CA GLY A 258 -5.45 -11.06 1.35
C GLY A 258 -4.51 -10.08 2.06
N PHE A 259 -3.91 -9.14 1.35
CA PHE A 259 -3.39 -7.91 1.94
C PHE A 259 -3.98 -6.69 1.26
N PHE A 260 -4.17 -5.64 2.03
CA PHE A 260 -4.69 -4.36 1.55
C PHE A 260 -3.55 -3.35 1.48
N THR A 261 -3.27 -2.80 0.30
CA THR A 261 -2.26 -1.75 0.14
C THR A 261 -2.82 -0.42 0.61
N LEU A 262 -2.16 0.20 1.59
CA LEU A 262 -2.55 1.51 2.13
C LEU A 262 -1.85 2.66 1.42
N SER A 263 -0.60 2.46 1.03
CA SER A 263 0.19 3.44 0.29
C SER A 263 1.25 2.71 -0.50
N GLU A 264 1.48 3.15 -1.73
CA GLU A 264 2.56 2.66 -2.58
C GLU A 264 3.25 3.80 -3.31
N LYS A 265 4.57 3.67 -3.50
CA LYS A 265 5.37 4.63 -4.25
C LYS A 265 6.37 3.87 -5.10
N GLU A 266 6.31 4.09 -6.41
CA GLU A 266 7.26 3.50 -7.35
C GLU A 266 8.69 3.90 -6.97
N ARG A 267 9.55 2.89 -6.85
CA ARG A 267 10.97 3.12 -6.63
C ARG A 267 11.53 3.52 -7.99
N LYS A 268 11.81 4.80 -8.19
CA LYS A 268 12.59 5.25 -9.35
C LYS A 268 13.85 4.42 -9.41
N SER A 269 13.96 3.54 -10.40
CA SER A 269 15.20 2.84 -10.70
C SER A 269 16.24 3.94 -10.90
N SER A 270 17.17 4.08 -9.96
CA SER A 270 18.31 4.94 -10.18
C SER A 270 19.06 4.30 -11.34
N GLY A 271 18.89 4.85 -12.54
CA GLY A 271 19.53 4.38 -13.75
C GLY A 271 21.05 4.52 -13.63
N LYS A 272 21.69 3.61 -12.89
CA LYS A 272 23.04 3.22 -13.18
C LYS A 272 22.93 2.23 -14.32
N ARG A 273 22.99 2.75 -15.56
CA ARG A 273 23.47 1.96 -16.68
C ARG A 273 24.78 1.34 -16.21
N ASN A 274 24.78 0.03 -16.00
CA ASN A 274 26.02 -0.71 -16.11
C ASN A 274 26.40 -0.56 -17.58
N GLU A 275 27.29 0.39 -17.86
CA GLU A 275 28.07 0.36 -19.09
C GLU A 275 28.80 -0.98 -19.08
N ASP A 276 28.37 -1.85 -19.98
CA ASP A 276 29.04 -3.10 -20.26
C ASP A 276 30.47 -2.77 -20.71
N PRO A 277 31.53 -3.16 -19.97
CA PRO A 277 32.90 -2.92 -20.40
C PRO A 277 33.34 -3.86 -21.54
N GLY A 278 32.44 -4.70 -22.06
CA GLY A 278 32.72 -5.81 -22.97
C GLY A 278 32.52 -5.56 -24.47
N ALA A 279 32.77 -4.37 -25.01
CA ALA A 279 32.73 -4.17 -26.46
C ALA A 279 33.84 -3.24 -26.99
N ARG A 280 35.10 -3.63 -26.77
CA ARG A 280 36.20 -3.23 -27.68
C ARG A 280 36.54 -4.41 -28.58
N SER A 281 35.79 -4.56 -29.67
CA SER A 281 36.19 -5.45 -30.76
C SER A 281 37.45 -4.89 -31.42
N LYS A 282 38.47 -5.72 -31.46
CA LYS A 282 39.70 -5.52 -32.21
C LYS A 282 39.38 -5.28 -33.69
N PHE A 283 39.73 -4.10 -34.20
CA PHE A 283 40.20 -3.96 -35.56
C PHE A 283 41.61 -3.38 -35.46
N ALA A 284 42.59 -4.27 -35.60
CA ALA A 284 43.94 -3.89 -35.95
C ALA A 284 43.99 -3.95 -37.47
N ASP A 285 44.35 -2.82 -38.05
CA ASP A 285 44.59 -2.62 -39.48
C ASP A 285 45.75 -3.49 -39.97
N ASN A 286 45.62 -3.97 -41.21
CA ASN A 286 46.74 -4.22 -42.12
C ASN A 286 46.91 -2.98 -43.00
#